data_AF-A0A087TKW8-F1
#
_entry.id   AF-A0A087TKW8-F1
#
_cell.length_a   1.000
_cell.length_b   1.000
_cell.length_c   1.000
_cell.angle_alpha   90.00
_cell.angle_beta   90.00
_cell.angle_gamma   90.00
#
_symmetry.space_group_name_H-M   'P 1'
#
loop_
_entity.id
_entity.type
_entity.pdbx_description
1 polymer ?
#
loop_
_entity_poly.entity_id
_entity_poly.type
_entity_poly.pdbx_seq_one_letter_code
_entity_poly.pdbx_strand_id
1 'polypeptide(L)'
;MDIFFPFGALLEAGISFTAEPFFRSLLLAFLKSYAEKLKHNARIAVPEEFGRNMLGVLDETKTLKYGQVFVQYSKDISDQNSGTEILQGPVIVTKNPCLHPGDVRKFTAVKNKYVLNNKHLRLLKDCIVFPARGKRPHP
;
A
#
# COMPACT_ATOMS: atom_id res chain seq x y z
N MET A 1 6.29 -16.18 -5.80
CA MET A 1 6.98 -17.42 -5.40
C MET A 1 7.67 -17.13 -4.10
N ASP A 2 7.02 -17.42 -2.98
CA ASP A 2 7.69 -17.40 -1.69
C ASP A 2 8.51 -18.67 -1.60
N ILE A 3 9.83 -18.52 -1.75
CA ILE A 3 10.76 -19.62 -1.54
C ILE A 3 10.80 -19.85 -0.03
N PHE A 4 10.10 -20.88 0.44
CA PHE A 4 10.19 -21.29 1.83
C PHE A 4 11.58 -21.88 2.08
N PHE A 5 12.43 -21.12 2.75
CA PHE A 5 13.76 -21.56 3.15
C PHE A 5 13.70 -22.00 4.63
N PRO A 6 14.07 -23.25 4.98
CA PRO A 6 13.86 -23.80 6.32
C PRO A 6 14.92 -23.32 7.32
N PHE A 7 15.00 -22.00 7.54
CA PHE A 7 16.00 -21.39 8.42
C PHE A 7 15.97 -21.96 9.84
N GLY A 8 14.78 -22.25 10.37
CA GLY A 8 14.64 -22.85 11.71
C GLY A 8 15.29 -24.23 11.81
N ALA A 9 14.96 -25.14 10.90
CA ALA A 9 15.51 -26.50 10.89
C ALA A 9 17.03 -26.52 10.69
N LEU A 10 17.57 -25.61 9.87
CA LEU A 10 19.02 -25.48 9.67
C LEU A 10 19.73 -24.99 10.95
N LEU A 11 19.12 -24.05 11.69
CA LEU A 11 19.66 -23.58 12.95
C LEU A 11 19.61 -24.67 14.03
N GLU A 12 18.51 -25.42 14.10
CA GLU A 12 18.35 -26.57 15.01
C GLU A 12 19.36 -27.68 14.70
N ALA A 13 19.73 -27.86 13.43
CA ALA A 13 20.81 -28.75 13.02
C ALA A 13 22.23 -28.23 13.34
N GLY A 14 22.36 -27.06 13.99
CA GLY A 14 23.62 -26.48 14.41
C GLY A 14 24.33 -25.64 13.34
N ILE A 15 23.65 -25.33 12.22
CA ILE A 15 24.24 -24.51 11.16
C ILE A 15 24.15 -23.04 11.56
N SER A 16 25.31 -22.43 11.79
CA SER A 16 25.39 -20.99 12.06
C SER A 16 25.36 -20.19 10.77
N PHE A 17 24.33 -19.37 10.56
CA PHE A 17 24.21 -18.52 9.38
C PHE A 17 25.27 -17.42 9.28
N THR A 18 25.87 -17.03 10.41
CA THR A 18 26.88 -15.98 10.47
C THR A 18 28.31 -16.52 10.42
N ALA A 19 28.52 -17.78 10.79
CA ALA A 19 29.83 -18.42 10.79
C ALA A 19 30.06 -19.32 9.58
N GLU A 20 29.03 -20.03 9.11
CA GLU A 20 29.13 -20.91 7.95
C GLU A 20 29.39 -20.07 6.67
N PRO A 21 30.47 -20.32 5.92
CA PRO A 21 30.90 -19.47 4.81
C PRO A 21 29.85 -19.26 3.71
N PHE A 22 29.08 -20.29 3.35
CA PHE A 22 28.06 -20.18 2.30
C PHE A 22 26.91 -19.26 2.74
N PHE A 23 26.31 -19.49 3.90
CA PHE A 23 25.22 -18.67 4.42
C PHE A 23 25.65 -17.25 4.74
N ARG A 24 26.86 -17.07 5.27
CA ARG A 24 27.42 -15.73 5.49
C ARG A 24 27.58 -14.98 4.17
N SER A 25 28.10 -15.64 3.13
CA SER A 25 28.26 -15.03 1.80
C SER A 25 26.91 -14.69 1.18
N LEU A 26 25.90 -15.54 1.37
CA LEU A 26 24.53 -15.30 0.94
C LEU A 26 23.92 -14.08 1.65
N LEU A 27 24.04 -13.98 2.97
CA LEU A 27 23.58 -12.83 3.76
C LEU A 27 24.26 -11.54 3.30
N LEU A 28 25.58 -11.55 3.11
CA LEU A 28 26.32 -10.39 2.60
C LEU A 28 25.86 -10.00 1.20
N ALA A 29 25.59 -10.96 0.32
CA ALA A 29 25.06 -10.70 -1.01
C ALA A 29 23.66 -10.06 -0.96
N PHE A 30 22.79 -10.52 -0.06
CA PHE A 30 21.49 -9.88 0.18
C PHE A 30 21.65 -8.45 0.67
N LEU A 31 22.44 -8.23 1.72
CA LEU A 31 22.69 -6.89 2.28
C LEU A 31 23.24 -5.94 1.21
N LYS A 32 24.22 -6.40 0.42
CA LYS A 32 24.77 -5.63 -0.71
C LYS A 32 23.69 -5.32 -1.74
N SER A 33 22.87 -6.29 -2.14
CA SER A 33 21.77 -6.09 -3.10
C SER A 33 20.76 -5.04 -2.61
N TYR A 34 20.38 -5.09 -1.33
CA TYR A 34 19.49 -4.09 -0.74
C TYR A 34 20.15 -2.70 -0.67
N ALA A 35 21.41 -2.63 -0.24
CA ALA A 35 22.16 -1.37 -0.20
C ALA A 35 22.29 -0.72 -1.59
N GLU A 36 22.58 -1.51 -2.64
CA GLU A 36 22.65 -1.02 -4.01
C GLU A 36 21.27 -0.55 -4.51
N LYS A 37 20.18 -1.27 -4.21
CA LYS A 37 18.81 -0.83 -4.54
C LYS A 37 18.45 0.49 -3.85
N LEU A 38 18.85 0.67 -2.60
CA LEU A 38 18.63 1.93 -1.88
C LEU A 38 19.46 3.06 -2.49
N LYS A 39 20.76 2.82 -2.74
CA LYS A 39 21.68 3.81 -3.29
C LYS A 39 21.31 4.27 -4.70
N HIS A 40 20.99 3.33 -5.59
CA HIS A 40 20.80 3.63 -7.02
C HIS A 40 19.34 3.92 -7.39
N ASN A 41 18.37 3.29 -6.72
CA ASN A 41 16.95 3.43 -7.07
C ASN A 41 16.14 4.19 -6.03
N ALA A 42 16.74 4.58 -4.88
CA ALA A 42 16.04 5.21 -3.76
C ALA A 42 14.73 4.50 -3.39
N ARG A 43 14.73 3.15 -3.39
CA ARG A 43 13.56 2.33 -3.00
C ARG A 43 13.36 2.36 -1.48
N ILE A 44 13.00 3.52 -0.96
CA ILE A 44 12.72 3.75 0.46
C ILE A 44 11.38 3.08 0.79
N ALA A 45 11.39 2.19 1.78
CA ALA A 45 10.18 1.53 2.24
C ALA A 45 9.26 2.53 2.95
N VAL A 46 7.99 2.53 2.57
CA VAL A 46 6.92 3.24 3.29
C VAL A 46 6.24 2.21 4.19
N PRO A 47 6.11 2.45 5.51
CA PRO A 47 5.40 1.53 6.38
C PRO A 47 3.97 1.30 5.93
N GLU A 48 3.45 0.11 6.19
CA GLU A 48 2.14 -0.34 5.70
C GLU A 48 0.98 0.52 6.23
N GLU A 49 1.15 1.12 7.42
CA GLU A 49 0.19 2.05 7.99
C GLU A 49 0.11 3.40 7.26
N PHE A 50 1.14 3.76 6.47
CA PHE A 50 1.24 5.06 5.80
C PHE A 50 1.08 4.99 4.28
N GLY A 51 1.18 3.81 3.66
CA GLY A 51 1.14 3.69 2.20
C GLY A 51 0.67 2.33 1.71
N ARG A 52 -0.17 2.34 0.67
CA ARG A 52 -0.61 1.14 -0.05
C ARG A 52 -0.87 1.46 -1.51
N ASN A 53 -0.58 0.51 -2.39
CA ASN A 53 -1.01 0.55 -3.79
C ASN A 53 -2.47 0.10 -3.87
N MET A 54 -3.35 0.92 -4.42
CA MET A 54 -4.78 0.65 -4.51
C MET A 54 -5.30 0.91 -5.92
N LEU A 55 -6.35 0.20 -6.31
CA LEU A 55 -7.09 0.49 -7.54
C LEU A 55 -7.91 1.77 -7.36
N GLY A 56 -7.89 2.64 -8.37
CA GLY A 56 -8.77 3.81 -8.44
C GLY A 56 -10.14 3.45 -9.02
N VAL A 57 -11.21 3.80 -8.31
CA VAL A 57 -12.59 3.53 -8.72
C VAL A 57 -13.40 4.82 -8.72
N LEU A 58 -14.39 4.94 -9.60
CA LEU A 58 -15.28 6.09 -9.67
C LEU A 58 -16.46 5.93 -8.68
N ASP A 59 -16.82 7.01 -7.98
CA ASP A 59 -18.07 7.07 -7.21
C ASP A 59 -19.28 7.28 -8.14
N GLU A 60 -19.88 6.19 -8.59
CA GLU A 60 -21.09 6.20 -9.41
C GLU A 60 -22.32 6.76 -8.69
N THR A 61 -22.32 6.73 -7.36
CA THR A 61 -23.44 7.23 -6.54
C THR A 61 -23.46 8.75 -6.40
N LYS A 62 -22.35 9.42 -6.78
CA LYS A 62 -22.16 10.87 -6.71
C LYS A 62 -22.31 11.43 -5.29
N THR A 63 -21.91 10.65 -4.28
CA THR A 63 -21.92 11.00 -2.86
C THR A 63 -20.72 11.87 -2.49
N LEU A 64 -19.54 11.59 -3.07
CA LEU A 64 -18.30 12.29 -2.78
C LEU A 64 -18.26 13.65 -3.47
N LYS A 65 -17.82 14.68 -2.73
CA LYS A 65 -17.57 16.03 -3.28
C LYS A 65 -16.18 16.11 -3.91
N TYR A 66 -15.98 17.12 -4.76
CA TYR A 66 -14.66 17.42 -5.32
C TYR A 66 -13.60 17.56 -4.22
N GLY A 67 -12.47 16.87 -4.36
CA GLY A 67 -11.40 16.85 -3.35
C GLY A 67 -11.59 15.82 -2.22
N GLN A 68 -12.72 15.13 -2.15
CA GLN A 68 -12.97 14.05 -1.19
C GLN A 68 -12.73 12.69 -1.85
N VAL A 69 -12.26 11.73 -1.07
CA VAL A 69 -12.16 10.32 -1.47
C VAL A 69 -12.75 9.42 -0.39
N PHE A 70 -13.17 8.22 -0.78
CA PHE A 70 -13.50 7.16 0.16
C PHE A 70 -12.47 6.04 0.05
N VAL A 71 -11.96 5.60 1.20
CA VAL A 71 -10.98 4.53 1.30
C VAL A 71 -11.37 3.63 2.46
N GLN A 72 -11.65 2.37 2.15
CA GLN A 72 -11.87 1.31 3.11
C GLN A 72 -10.92 0.17 2.77
N TYR A 73 -10.13 -0.28 3.74
CA TYR A 73 -9.04 -1.22 3.50
C TYR A 73 -9.01 -2.31 4.57
N SER A 74 -8.51 -3.48 4.18
CA SER A 74 -8.25 -4.62 5.07
C SER A 74 -7.08 -4.27 5.99
N LYS A 75 -7.20 -4.54 7.30
CA LYS A 75 -6.17 -4.20 8.30
C LYS A 75 -4.83 -4.84 8.00
N ASP A 76 -4.86 -6.07 7.48
CA ASP A 76 -3.69 -6.78 6.97
C ASP A 76 -3.68 -6.69 5.43
N ILE A 77 -2.53 -6.35 4.84
CA ILE A 77 -2.36 -6.32 3.37
C ILE A 77 -2.44 -7.73 2.77
N SER A 78 -1.96 -8.73 3.52
CA SER A 78 -1.84 -10.11 3.08
C SER A 78 -3.10 -10.94 3.31
N ASP A 79 -3.97 -10.52 4.24
CA ASP A 79 -5.22 -11.21 4.58
C ASP A 79 -6.46 -10.34 4.30
N GLN A 80 -7.17 -10.68 3.23
CA GLN A 80 -8.43 -10.02 2.84
C GLN A 80 -9.61 -10.32 3.79
N ASN A 81 -9.50 -11.35 4.63
CA ASN A 81 -10.50 -11.65 5.66
C ASN A 81 -10.23 -10.91 6.96
N SER A 82 -9.11 -10.18 7.05
CA SER A 82 -8.87 -9.28 8.16
C SER A 82 -10.00 -8.24 8.22
N GLY A 83 -10.34 -7.79 9.44
CA GLY A 83 -11.33 -6.73 9.62
C GLY A 83 -10.97 -5.49 8.79
N THR A 84 -11.98 -4.69 8.40
CA THR A 84 -11.74 -3.49 7.59
C THR A 84 -11.72 -2.22 8.42
N GLU A 85 -10.99 -1.22 7.93
CA GLU A 85 -10.95 0.12 8.48
C GLU A 85 -11.30 1.16 7.41
N ILE A 86 -12.03 2.20 7.79
CA ILE A 86 -12.35 3.34 6.92
C ILE A 86 -11.42 4.48 7.28
N LEU A 87 -10.60 4.89 6.33
CA LEU A 87 -9.62 5.97 6.49
C LEU A 87 -10.33 7.34 6.60
N GLN A 88 -9.80 8.21 7.46
CA GLN A 88 -10.25 9.59 7.57
C GLN A 88 -9.05 10.53 7.67
N GLY A 89 -9.10 11.64 6.94
CA GLY A 89 -8.08 12.69 7.02
C GLY A 89 -7.38 12.98 5.70
N PRO A 90 -6.31 13.80 5.71
CA PRO A 90 -5.58 14.15 4.51
C PRO A 90 -4.84 12.94 3.92
N VAL A 91 -4.90 12.78 2.60
CA VAL A 91 -4.18 11.72 1.89
C VAL A 91 -3.48 12.29 0.66
N ILE A 92 -2.39 11.66 0.27
CA ILE A 92 -1.67 11.94 -0.97
C ILE A 92 -1.84 10.73 -1.89
N VAL A 93 -2.26 10.99 -3.12
CA VAL A 93 -2.40 9.99 -4.18
C VAL A 93 -1.37 10.29 -5.25
N THR A 94 -0.67 9.25 -5.70
CA THR A 94 0.30 9.34 -6.79
C THR A 94 -0.05 8.34 -7.88
N LYS A 95 0.27 8.66 -9.14
CA LYS A 95 0.29 7.70 -10.24
C LYS A 95 1.70 7.14 -10.41
N ASN A 96 1.81 5.87 -10.80
CA ASN A 96 3.08 5.25 -11.15
C ASN A 96 3.11 5.01 -12.68
N PRO A 97 4.04 5.62 -13.44
CA PRO A 97 5.09 6.55 -12.99
C PRO A 97 4.56 7.95 -12.68
N CYS A 98 5.21 8.65 -11.75
CA CYS A 98 4.89 10.02 -11.35
C CYS A 98 5.85 10.99 -12.06
N LEU A 99 5.48 11.47 -13.25
CA LEU A 99 6.35 12.27 -14.13
C LEU A 99 6.03 13.76 -14.08
N HIS A 100 4.79 14.13 -13.79
CA HIS A 100 4.31 15.50 -13.77
C HIS A 100 3.86 15.91 -12.36
N PRO A 101 3.99 17.18 -11.93
CA PRO A 101 3.48 17.63 -10.63
C PRO A 101 1.99 17.34 -10.40
N GLY A 102 1.22 17.24 -11.49
CA GLY A 102 -0.19 16.86 -11.47
C GLY A 102 -0.46 15.38 -11.14
N ASP A 103 0.55 14.51 -11.21
CA ASP A 103 0.45 13.09 -10.85
C ASP A 103 0.41 12.89 -9.34
N VAL A 104 0.86 13.89 -8.56
CA VAL A 104 0.70 13.96 -7.10
C VAL A 104 -0.50 14.84 -6.78
N ARG A 105 -1.47 14.29 -6.03
CA ARG A 105 -2.66 15.04 -5.61
C ARG A 105 -2.99 14.80 -4.16
N LYS A 106 -3.31 15.90 -3.47
CA LYS A 106 -3.85 15.87 -2.11
C LYS A 106 -5.37 15.76 -2.15
N PHE A 107 -5.91 14.87 -1.32
CA PHE A 107 -7.34 14.69 -1.09
C PHE A 107 -7.62 14.62 0.41
N THR A 108 -8.91 14.58 0.75
CA THR A 108 -9.37 14.26 2.10
C THR A 108 -10.20 12.97 2.05
N ALA A 109 -9.72 11.92 2.72
CA ALA A 109 -10.50 10.72 2.97
C ALA A 109 -11.61 11.05 3.97
N VAL A 110 -12.86 10.70 3.62
CA VAL A 110 -14.04 11.10 4.39
C VAL A 110 -14.81 9.90 4.96
N LYS A 111 -15.16 10.01 6.24
CA LYS A 111 -15.99 9.08 6.99
C LYS A 111 -17.18 9.82 7.61
N ASN A 112 -18.05 10.35 6.76
CA ASN A 112 -19.24 11.11 7.19
C ASN A 112 -20.53 10.28 7.03
N LYS A 113 -21.64 10.77 7.59
CA LYS A 113 -22.94 10.07 7.55
C LYS A 113 -23.42 9.69 6.14
N TYR A 114 -23.12 10.50 5.14
CA TYR A 114 -23.56 10.24 3.76
C TYR A 114 -22.82 9.04 3.17
N VAL A 115 -21.52 8.95 3.41
CA VAL A 115 -20.69 7.81 3.00
C VAL A 115 -21.05 6.56 3.81
N LEU A 116 -21.24 6.70 5.13
CA LEU A 116 -21.58 5.56 6.00
C LEU A 116 -22.96 4.96 5.72
N ASN A 117 -23.91 5.77 5.27
CA ASN A 117 -25.25 5.31 4.88
C ASN A 117 -25.31 4.80 3.44
N ASN A 118 -24.28 5.04 2.63
CA ASN A 118 -24.22 4.56 1.25
C ASN A 118 -23.70 3.13 1.20
N LYS A 119 -24.63 2.18 1.02
CA LYS A 119 -24.30 0.75 0.96
C LYS A 119 -23.37 0.40 -0.20
N HIS A 120 -23.52 1.04 -1.37
CA HIS A 120 -22.68 0.75 -2.53
C HIS A 120 -21.22 1.14 -2.28
N LEU A 121 -20.97 2.31 -1.68
CA LEU A 121 -19.61 2.73 -1.32
C LEU A 121 -19.01 1.78 -0.28
N ARG A 122 -19.77 1.37 0.74
CA ARG A 122 -19.25 0.48 1.81
C ARG A 122 -18.90 -0.94 1.37
N LEU A 123 -19.42 -1.38 0.22
CA LEU A 123 -19.02 -2.66 -0.39
C LEU A 123 -17.64 -2.58 -1.04
N LEU A 124 -17.19 -1.39 -1.43
CA LEU A 124 -15.88 -1.17 -2.02
C LEU A 124 -14.80 -1.25 -0.95
N LYS A 125 -13.91 -2.24 -1.08
CA LYS A 125 -12.78 -2.54 -0.20
C LYS A 125 -11.48 -2.54 -0.99
N ASP A 126 -10.37 -2.20 -0.33
CA ASP A 126 -9.01 -2.22 -0.88
C ASP A 126 -8.84 -1.45 -2.20
N CYS A 127 -9.66 -0.41 -2.35
CA CYS A 127 -9.61 0.53 -3.46
C CYS A 127 -9.83 1.95 -2.93
N ILE A 128 -9.38 2.92 -3.72
CA ILE A 128 -9.64 4.34 -3.49
C ILE A 128 -10.75 4.80 -4.43
N VAL A 129 -11.82 5.35 -3.86
CA VAL A 129 -12.98 5.82 -4.62
C VAL A 129 -12.90 7.33 -4.80
N PHE A 130 -12.90 7.77 -6.05
CA PHE A 130 -12.80 9.16 -6.46
C PHE A 130 -14.17 9.77 -6.78
N PRO A 131 -14.36 11.08 -6.60
CA PRO A 131 -15.64 11.71 -6.85
C PRO A 131 -15.86 11.85 -8.36
N ALA A 132 -17.06 11.48 -8.82
CA ALA A 132 -17.46 11.61 -10.22
C ALA A 132 -17.70 13.05 -10.68
N ARG A 133 -17.74 14.01 -9.75
CA ARG A 133 -17.99 15.43 -10.04
C ARG A 133 -16.75 16.27 -9.71
N GLY A 134 -16.47 17.26 -10.56
CA GLY A 134 -15.32 18.13 -10.35
C GLY A 134 -15.00 19.05 -11.51
N LYS A 135 -14.17 20.06 -11.23
CA LYS A 135 -13.62 20.96 -12.27
C LYS A 135 -12.65 20.24 -13.22
N ARG A 136 -12.10 19.11 -12.80
CA ARG A 136 -11.21 18.24 -13.57
C ARG A 136 -11.39 16.79 -13.14
N PRO A 137 -11.15 15.82 -14.04
CA PRO A 137 -11.16 14.42 -13.67
C PRO A 137 -10.14 14.12 -12.57
N HIS A 138 -10.45 13.12 -11.76
CA HIS A 138 -9.54 12.55 -10.77
C HIS A 138 -8.71 11.44 -11.42
N PRO A 139 -7.51 11.15 -10.88
CA PRO A 139 -6.56 10.23 -11.49
C PRO A 139 -7.14 8.85 -11.74
#